data_AF-A0A6P8JX17-F1
#
_entry.id   AF-A0A6P8JX17-F1
#
_cell.length_a   1.000
_cell.length_b   1.000
_cell.length_c   1.000
_cell.angle_alpha   90.00
_cell.angle_beta   90.00
_cell.angle_gamma   90.00
#
_symmetry.space_group_name_H-M   'P 1'
#
loop_
_entity.id
_entity.type
_entity.pdbx_description
1 polymer ?
#
loop_
_entity_poly.entity_id
_entity_poly.type
_entity_poly.pdbx_seq_one_letter_code
_entity_poly.pdbx_strand_id
1 'polypeptide(L)'
;MQSKIKGKMVHRSLYLDIFSKRKTKVKPLSICLREIFPPTTELNNYTVIGTDNKNFVVLYKCEYNPISQSNTESVNTYTKWKIPGAATLKRISQAYKKNGLQESKVLLLCQL
;
A
#
# COMPACT_ATOMS: atom_id res chain seq x y z
N MET A 1 -7.51 1.75 14.25
CA MET A 1 -6.12 2.07 14.68
C MET A 1 -5.64 3.29 13.89
N GLN A 2 -5.34 4.40 14.58
CA GLN A 2 -4.88 5.63 13.93
C GLN A 2 -3.34 5.65 13.91
N SER A 3 -2.73 5.88 12.75
CA SER A 3 -1.27 6.01 12.62
C SER A 3 -0.79 7.31 13.28
N LYS A 4 0.28 7.26 14.07
CA LYS A 4 0.92 8.47 14.66
C LYS A 4 1.88 9.17 13.69
N ILE A 5 2.03 8.67 12.46
CA ILE A 5 2.93 9.24 11.46
C ILE A 5 2.39 10.59 10.99
N LYS A 6 3.22 11.62 11.09
CA LYS A 6 3.00 12.93 10.49
C LYS A 6 4.21 13.27 9.64
N GLY A 7 3.98 13.78 8.42
CA GLY A 7 5.07 14.23 7.55
C GLY A 7 4.79 13.96 6.08
N LYS A 8 5.85 13.89 5.30
CA LYS A 8 5.76 13.67 3.84
C LYS A 8 6.21 12.25 3.54
N MET A 9 5.39 11.52 2.80
CA MET A 9 5.69 10.16 2.39
C MET A 9 5.57 10.01 0.88
N VAL A 10 6.12 8.91 0.36
CA VAL A 10 6.06 8.51 -1.03
C VAL A 10 5.18 7.27 -1.12
N HIS A 11 4.23 7.26 -2.04
CA HIS A 11 3.49 6.04 -2.36
C HIS A 11 4.46 5.05 -3.00
N ARG A 12 4.79 4.00 -2.25
CA ARG A 12 5.79 3.01 -2.62
C ARG A 12 5.21 1.87 -3.43
N SER A 13 4.04 1.36 -3.06
CA SER A 13 3.48 0.19 -3.72
C SER A 13 2.00 0.02 -3.48
N LEU A 14 1.34 -0.59 -4.48
CA LEU A 14 -0.09 -0.85 -4.51
C LEU A 14 -0.34 -2.34 -4.78
N TYR A 15 -1.20 -2.97 -3.98
CA TYR A 15 -1.82 -4.25 -4.32
C TYR A 15 -3.29 -4.00 -4.65
N LEU A 16 -3.75 -4.53 -5.78
CA LEU A 16 -5.17 -4.63 -6.09
C LEU A 16 -5.49 -6.07 -6.45
N ASP A 17 -6.49 -6.66 -5.81
CA ASP A 17 -6.93 -8.03 -6.07
C ASP A 17 -7.37 -8.23 -7.53
N ILE A 18 -7.94 -7.20 -8.16
CA ILE A 18 -8.28 -7.23 -9.60
C ILE A 18 -7.06 -7.46 -10.51
N PHE A 19 -5.85 -7.04 -10.08
CA PHE A 19 -4.61 -7.30 -10.81
C PHE A 19 -4.06 -8.71 -10.55
N SER A 20 -4.43 -9.33 -9.43
CA SER A 20 -4.07 -10.73 -9.16
C SER A 20 -4.62 -11.68 -10.23
N LYS A 21 -5.79 -11.36 -10.77
CA LYS A 21 -6.55 -12.14 -11.77
C LYS A 21 -6.11 -11.89 -13.21
N ARG A 22 -5.39 -10.80 -13.50
CA ARG A 22 -4.94 -10.49 -14.88
C ARG A 22 -3.69 -11.30 -15.24
N LYS A 23 -3.75 -12.01 -16.38
CA LYS A 23 -2.63 -12.80 -16.94
C LYS A 23 -1.61 -11.94 -17.68
N THR A 24 -1.94 -10.70 -18.03
CA THR A 24 -1.11 -9.82 -18.84
C THR A 24 -0.11 -9.04 -17.98
N LYS A 25 1.18 -9.15 -18.32
CA LYS A 25 2.28 -8.37 -17.74
C LYS A 25 2.24 -6.93 -18.27
N VAL A 26 1.23 -6.15 -17.89
CA VAL A 26 1.23 -4.71 -18.16
C VAL A 26 2.30 -4.09 -17.27
N LYS A 27 3.27 -3.37 -17.85
CA LYS A 27 4.23 -2.59 -17.05
C LYS A 27 3.43 -1.52 -16.29
N PRO A 28 3.41 -1.54 -14.95
CA PRO A 28 2.67 -0.53 -14.21
C PRO A 28 3.30 0.84 -14.43
N LEU A 29 2.47 1.87 -14.49
CA LEU A 29 2.93 3.25 -14.55
C LEU A 29 3.60 3.60 -13.21
N SER A 30 4.92 3.73 -13.20
CA SER A 30 5.70 4.05 -11.99
C SER A 30 5.71 5.56 -11.77
N ILE A 31 4.62 6.11 -11.22
CA ILE A 31 4.56 7.52 -10.80
C ILE A 31 5.06 7.66 -9.36
N CYS A 32 5.83 8.72 -9.09
CA CYS A 32 6.13 9.13 -7.72
C CYS A 32 5.18 10.20 -7.21
N LEU A 33 4.16 9.75 -6.48
CA LEU A 33 3.24 10.61 -5.78
C LEU A 33 3.75 10.84 -4.35
N ARG A 34 4.08 12.10 -4.08
CA ARG A 34 4.42 12.58 -2.74
C ARG A 34 3.13 12.95 -2.04
N GLU A 35 2.88 12.32 -0.90
CA GLU A 35 1.72 12.57 -0.07
C GLU A 35 2.10 13.31 1.21
N ILE A 36 1.27 14.28 1.61
CA ILE A 36 1.31 14.84 2.96
C ILE A 36 0.48 13.90 3.83
N PHE A 37 1.14 13.25 4.78
CA PHE A 37 0.53 12.27 5.67
C PHE A 37 0.34 12.82 7.08
N PRO A 38 -0.80 12.55 7.75
CA PRO A 38 -1.97 11.83 7.24
C PRO A 38 -2.73 12.64 6.17
N PRO A 39 -3.09 12.07 5.00
CA PRO A 39 -4.04 12.74 4.11
C PRO A 39 -5.36 12.87 4.86
N THR A 40 -5.88 14.10 4.94
CA THR A 40 -6.93 14.52 5.89
C THR A 40 -8.30 13.88 5.64
N THR A 41 -8.56 13.34 4.44
CA THR A 41 -9.85 12.76 4.04
C THR A 41 -9.80 11.26 3.74
N GLU A 42 -8.71 10.76 3.15
CA GLU A 42 -8.70 9.41 2.60
C GLU A 42 -8.49 8.31 3.65
N LEU A 43 -7.77 8.60 4.74
CA LEU A 43 -7.40 7.58 5.73
C LEU A 43 -8.59 6.99 6.50
N ASN A 44 -9.72 7.70 6.59
CA ASN A 44 -10.88 7.24 7.36
C ASN A 44 -11.45 5.91 6.82
N ASN A 45 -11.25 5.62 5.54
CA ASN A 45 -11.75 4.41 4.90
C ASN A 45 -10.70 3.29 4.83
N TYR A 46 -9.51 3.49 5.42
CA TYR A 46 -8.44 2.51 5.42
C TYR A 46 -8.13 2.00 6.82
N THR A 47 -7.82 0.71 6.90
CA THR A 47 -7.26 0.06 8.08
C THR A 47 -5.74 0.00 7.97
N VAL A 48 -5.03 0.42 9.02
CA VAL A 48 -3.58 0.24 9.10
C VAL A 48 -3.27 -1.22 9.43
N ILE A 49 -2.65 -1.94 8.50
CA ILE A 49 -2.29 -3.38 8.65
C ILE A 49 -0.80 -3.61 8.89
N GLY A 50 0.03 -2.57 8.81
CA GLY A 50 1.44 -2.61 9.14
C GLY A 50 2.03 -1.20 9.25
N THR A 51 2.84 -0.94 10.27
CA THR A 51 3.52 0.35 10.46
C THR A 51 4.59 0.21 11.53
N ASP A 52 5.66 1.01 11.45
CA ASP A 52 6.59 1.23 12.56
C ASP A 52 6.44 2.61 13.20
N ASN A 53 5.39 3.35 12.82
CA ASN A 53 5.10 4.72 13.23
C ASN A 53 6.18 5.75 12.90
N LYS A 54 7.18 5.41 12.06
CA LYS A 54 8.33 6.30 11.78
C LYS A 54 8.70 6.37 10.30
N ASN A 55 8.72 5.24 9.61
CA ASN A 55 9.32 5.09 8.28
C ASN A 55 8.33 4.56 7.25
N PHE A 56 7.31 3.82 7.64
CA PHE A 56 6.33 3.28 6.70
C PHE A 56 4.96 3.07 7.31
N VAL A 57 3.96 2.99 6.44
CA VAL A 57 2.61 2.50 6.76
C VAL A 57 2.08 1.69 5.59
N VAL A 58 1.36 0.62 5.91
CA VAL A 58 0.61 -0.23 5.00
C VAL A 58 -0.87 -0.06 5.34
N LEU A 59 -1.61 0.47 4.40
CA LEU A 59 -3.04 0.73 4.49
C LEU A 59 -3.79 -0.29 3.67
N TYR A 60 -4.87 -0.82 4.21
CA TYR A 60 -5.76 -1.76 3.57
C TYR A 60 -7.16 -1.20 3.51
N LYS A 61 -7.86 -1.46 2.41
CA LYS A 61 -9.27 -1.14 2.24
C LYS A 61 -9.92 -2.24 1.41
N CYS A 62 -11.11 -2.62 1.82
CA CYS A 62 -11.96 -3.56 1.10
C CYS A 62 -13.31 -2.90 0.86
N GLU A 63 -13.73 -2.87 -0.40
CA GLU A 63 -15.01 -2.29 -0.82
C GLU A 63 -15.86 -3.36 -1.47
N TYR A 64 -17.05 -3.57 -0.91
CA TYR A 64 -18.07 -4.42 -1.51
C TYR A 64 -18.85 -3.61 -2.54
N ASN A 65 -18.88 -4.11 -3.78
CA ASN A 65 -19.76 -3.59 -4.82
C ASN A 65 -21.06 -4.42 -4.84
N PRO A 66 -22.22 -3.84 -4.47
CA PRO A 66 -23.47 -4.59 -4.40
C PRO A 66 -24.02 -4.98 -5.78
N ILE A 67 -23.64 -4.27 -6.85
CA ILE A 67 -24.13 -4.55 -8.22
C ILE A 67 -23.46 -5.82 -8.76
N SER A 68 -22.13 -5.92 -8.62
CA SER A 68 -21.37 -7.08 -9.07
C SER A 68 -21.23 -8.18 -8.02
N GLN A 69 -21.80 -7.97 -6.82
CA GLN A 69 -21.67 -8.85 -5.65
C GLN A 69 -20.21 -9.26 -5.36
N SER A 70 -19.28 -8.33 -5.55
CA SER A 70 -17.84 -8.60 -5.48
C SER A 70 -17.13 -7.62 -4.58
N ASN A 71 -16.08 -8.09 -3.90
CA ASN A 71 -15.17 -7.23 -3.16
C ASN A 71 -14.02 -6.77 -4.05
N THR A 72 -13.54 -5.56 -3.82
CA THR A 72 -12.26 -5.07 -4.33
C THR A 72 -11.37 -4.78 -3.14
N GLU A 73 -10.19 -5.40 -3.11
CA GLU A 73 -9.21 -5.19 -2.05
C GLU A 73 -8.08 -4.32 -2.57
N SER A 74 -7.75 -3.27 -1.82
CA SER A 74 -6.64 -2.37 -2.10
C SER A 74 -5.69 -2.29 -0.92
N VAL A 75 -4.39 -2.38 -1.20
CA VAL A 75 -3.35 -2.19 -0.19
C VAL A 75 -2.36 -1.15 -0.71
N ASN A 76 -2.29 -0.01 -0.03
CA ASN A 76 -1.34 1.05 -0.34
C ASN A 76 -0.23 1.06 0.69
N THR A 77 1.01 1.12 0.25
CA THR A 77 2.17 1.23 1.12
C THR A 77 2.89 2.52 0.88
N TYR A 78 3.08 3.27 1.95
CA TYR A 78 3.78 4.55 1.90
C TYR A 78 5.04 4.50 2.75
N THR A 79 6.08 5.17 2.28
CA THR A 79 7.37 5.23 2.97
C THR A 79 7.87 6.65 3.09
N LYS A 80 8.57 6.95 4.19
CA LYS A 80 9.19 8.26 4.42
C LYS A 80 10.23 8.61 3.35
N TRP A 81 10.96 7.59 2.90
CA TRP A 81 12.03 7.72 1.90
C TRP A 81 11.63 7.05 0.59
N LYS A 82 12.07 7.62 -0.54
CA LYS A 82 11.87 7.06 -1.88
C LYS A 82 12.46 5.64 -1.98
N ILE A 83 13.66 5.46 -1.44
CA ILE A 83 14.35 4.17 -1.34
C ILE A 83 14.45 3.82 0.16
N PRO A 84 13.54 3.00 0.69
CA PRO A 84 13.60 2.60 2.10
C PRO A 84 14.78 1.66 2.36
N GLY A 85 15.37 1.75 3.55
CA GLY A 85 16.40 0.80 3.97
C GLY A 85 15.88 -0.64 4.10
N ALA A 86 16.80 -1.60 4.08
CA ALA A 86 16.50 -3.03 4.13
C ALA A 86 15.62 -3.45 5.32
N ALA A 87 15.82 -2.84 6.49
CA ALA A 87 14.99 -3.10 7.68
C ALA A 87 13.53 -2.69 7.48
N THR A 88 13.28 -1.55 6.83
CA THR A 88 11.92 -1.08 6.49
C THR A 88 11.27 -2.00 5.47
N LEU A 89 12.01 -2.41 4.43
CA LEU A 89 11.52 -3.36 3.42
C LEU A 89 11.14 -4.71 4.05
N LYS A 90 11.97 -5.24 4.96
CA LYS A 90 11.68 -6.47 5.69
C LYS A 90 10.38 -6.37 6.51
N ARG A 91 10.14 -5.24 7.18
CA ARG A 91 8.91 -5.02 7.97
C ARG A 91 7.67 -4.86 7.09
N ILE A 92 7.80 -4.23 5.92
CA ILE A 92 6.72 -4.16 4.93
C ILE A 92 6.37 -5.58 4.44
N SER A 93 7.37 -6.38 4.07
CA SER A 93 7.18 -7.78 3.67
C SER A 93 6.52 -8.61 4.76
N GLN A 94 6.94 -8.46 6.02
CA GLN A 94 6.28 -9.11 7.15
C GLN A 94 4.81 -8.71 7.31
N ALA A 95 4.48 -7.43 7.11
CA ALA A 95 3.09 -6.97 7.13
C ALA A 95 2.27 -7.60 6.00
N TYR A 96 2.82 -7.70 4.79
CA TYR A 96 2.14 -8.39 3.68
C TYR A 96 1.91 -9.87 3.97
N LYS A 97 2.97 -10.59 4.39
CA LYS A 97 2.88 -12.03 4.70
C LYS A 97 1.89 -12.33 5.82
N LYS A 98 1.87 -11.53 6.90
CA LYS A 98 0.94 -11.72 8.03
C LYS A 98 -0.53 -11.53 7.62
N ASN A 99 -0.78 -10.69 6.63
CA ASN A 99 -2.14 -10.40 6.15
C ASN A 99 -2.50 -11.19 4.87
N GLY A 100 -1.75 -12.25 4.52
CA GLY A 100 -2.06 -13.12 3.38
C GLY A 100 -1.87 -12.48 2.00
N LEU A 101 -1.16 -11.35 1.93
CA LEU A 101 -0.96 -10.61 0.68
C LEU A 101 0.18 -11.22 -0.14
N GLN A 102 -0.07 -11.46 -1.43
CA GLN A 102 0.95 -11.99 -2.34
C GLN A 102 1.86 -10.87 -2.83
N GLU A 103 3.09 -10.80 -2.32
CA GLU A 103 4.04 -9.75 -2.69
C GLU A 103 4.34 -9.69 -4.20
N SER A 104 4.29 -10.84 -4.88
CA SER A 104 4.49 -10.94 -6.34
C SER A 104 3.42 -10.21 -7.17
N LYS A 105 2.27 -9.88 -6.56
CA LYS A 105 1.18 -9.13 -7.19
C LYS A 105 1.20 -7.64 -6.83
N VAL A 106 2.14 -7.23 -5.98
CA VAL A 106 2.31 -5.84 -5.59
C VAL A 106 2.97 -5.08 -6.72
N LEU A 107 2.34 -4.00 -7.15
CA LEU A 107 2.92 -3.03 -8.06
C LEU A 107 3.88 -2.16 -7.28
N LEU A 108 5.17 -2.25 -7.59
CA LEU A 108 6.18 -1.38 -7.03
C LEU A 108 6.21 -0.07 -7.82
N LEU A 109 6.11 1.04 -7.09
CA LEU A 109 6.18 2.40 -7.60
C LEU A 109 7.54 3.00 -7.22
N CYS A 110 7.92 4.08 -7.90
CA CYS A 110 9.13 4.85 -7.57
C CYS A 110 10.47 4.10 -7.63
N GLN A 111 10.62 3.14 -8.55
CA GLN A 111 11.80 2.27 -8.61
C GLN A 111 13.04 2.88 -9.31
N LEU A 112 13.17 4.20 -9.38
CA LEU A 112 14.29 4.90 -10.04
C LEU A 112 15.21 5.59 -9.05
#